data_AF-A0A7Z6UGG3-F1
#
_entry.id   AF-A0A7Z6UGG3-F1
#
_cell.length_a   1.000
_cell.length_b   1.000
_cell.length_c   1.000
_cell.angle_alpha   90.00
_cell.angle_beta   90.00
_cell.angle_gamma   90.00
#
_symmetry.space_group_name_H-M   'P 1'
#
loop_
_entity.id
_entity.type
_entity.pdbx_description
1 polymer ?
#
loop_
_entity_poly.entity_id
_entity_poly.type
_entity_poly.pdbx_seq_one_letter_code
_entity_poly.pdbx_strand_id
1 'polypeptide(L)'
;MLQKAVLTSTSSFYPIRFQQESMMGEFDAIRPYNDAEVPAVLARLLSDKAFLAILTRFRFPRLAGAFGWLLQPTLARKLRREFAGIDSVATLQDKVEYYVDHTIERATDGVTYTGVEQLKSGCAYLFLANHRDIVMDPAFVNYAVYHAGLPTPRIAIGDNLLQKPFVSDLMRLNKSFIVHRSIIGRREKMAAYQLLSAYINHSITKDCQSIWIAQAEGRAKDGDDRTESAILKMFHMSRKDEPFGDVIRSLNLIPVSISYEYDPCDSAKARELYIRATTGSYTKTPGEDDVSIALGITGYKGRVHVNFAPPITEHFEDTKQLAIEMDRQILGGYRLFPVHYLAYAQWSDADPSLDVPPASAVFAADELERAKDEWEGRLAGVPTEHRPYLIQQYATPVRNQYRVKAGLAL
;
A
#
# COMPACT_ATOMS: atom_id res chain seq x y z
N MET A 1 -21.06 11.80 72.98
CA MET A 1 -21.60 11.41 71.66
C MET A 1 -20.54 11.63 70.60
N LEU A 2 -20.14 10.53 69.95
CA LEU A 2 -19.61 10.40 68.58
C LEU A 2 -18.24 11.02 68.20
N GLN A 3 -17.26 10.11 68.23
CA GLN A 3 -16.18 9.86 67.26
C GLN A 3 -16.26 10.58 65.89
N LYS A 4 -15.13 11.13 65.44
CA LYS A 4 -14.74 11.16 64.03
C LYS A 4 -13.42 10.39 63.87
N ALA A 5 -13.50 9.29 63.12
CA ALA A 5 -12.38 8.47 62.72
C ALA A 5 -11.91 8.87 61.31
N VAL A 6 -10.58 8.79 61.19
CA VAL A 6 -9.68 8.70 60.02
C VAL A 6 -10.29 8.09 58.76
N LEU A 7 -9.95 8.64 57.59
CA LEU A 7 -9.67 7.85 56.39
C LEU A 7 -8.59 8.54 55.54
N THR A 8 -7.46 7.84 55.45
CA THR A 8 -6.24 8.07 54.68
C THR A 8 -6.49 7.95 53.17
N SER A 9 -5.81 8.78 52.37
CA SER A 9 -5.79 8.62 50.91
C SER A 9 -4.85 7.49 50.51
N THR A 10 -5.36 6.52 49.77
CA THR A 10 -4.58 5.50 49.08
C THR A 10 -4.47 5.87 47.61
N SER A 11 -3.28 6.26 47.19
CA SER A 11 -2.89 6.36 45.78
C SER A 11 -2.87 4.96 45.17
N SER A 12 -3.80 4.68 44.25
CA SER A 12 -3.83 3.42 43.50
C SER A 12 -2.73 3.43 42.42
N PHE A 13 -1.57 2.85 42.75
CA PHE A 13 -0.60 2.41 41.77
C PHE A 13 -1.14 1.14 41.09
N TYR A 14 -1.75 1.29 39.91
CA TYR A 14 -1.94 0.16 39.01
C TYR A 14 -0.59 -0.13 38.32
N PRO A 15 -0.11 -1.38 38.29
CA PRO A 15 1.14 -1.70 37.64
C PRO A 15 0.99 -1.53 36.12
N ILE A 16 1.91 -0.79 35.50
CA ILE A 16 2.01 -0.51 34.05
C ILE A 16 1.83 -1.76 33.18
N ARG A 17 2.20 -2.94 33.71
CA ARG A 17 2.07 -4.25 33.05
C ARG A 17 0.61 -4.66 32.77
N PHE A 18 -0.34 -4.34 33.66
CA PHE A 18 -1.75 -4.69 33.49
C PHE A 18 -2.46 -3.81 32.43
N GLN A 19 -2.05 -2.55 32.30
CA GLN A 19 -2.54 -1.66 31.24
C GLN A 19 -1.98 -2.07 29.87
N GLN A 20 -0.74 -2.56 29.83
CA GLN A 20 -0.11 -3.05 28.61
C GLN A 20 -0.74 -4.39 28.16
N GLU A 21 -1.03 -5.30 29.10
CA GLU A 21 -1.71 -6.58 28.82
C GLU A 21 -3.19 -6.40 28.43
N SER A 22 -3.93 -5.44 29.03
CA SER A 22 -5.34 -5.20 28.64
C SER A 22 -5.46 -4.52 27.26
N MET A 23 -4.47 -3.72 26.85
CA MET A 23 -4.42 -3.10 25.51
C MET A 23 -3.91 -4.04 24.42
N MET A 24 -3.09 -5.06 24.76
CA MET A 24 -2.72 -6.11 23.80
C MET A 24 -3.97 -6.85 23.27
N GLY A 25 -4.96 -7.08 24.14
CA GLY A 25 -6.24 -7.71 23.75
C GLY A 25 -7.15 -6.84 22.88
N GLU A 26 -7.05 -5.51 22.94
CA GLU A 26 -7.96 -4.60 22.24
C GLU A 26 -7.77 -4.67 20.71
N PHE A 27 -6.53 -4.76 20.26
CA PHE A 27 -6.19 -4.75 18.83
C PHE A 27 -5.93 -6.14 18.23
N ASP A 28 -6.02 -7.21 19.02
CA ASP A 28 -5.68 -8.59 18.61
C ASP A 28 -6.36 -9.03 17.31
N ALA A 29 -7.58 -8.55 17.07
CA ALA A 29 -8.36 -8.83 15.88
C ALA A 29 -7.75 -8.28 14.58
N ILE A 30 -6.98 -7.19 14.66
CA ILE A 30 -6.47 -6.48 13.48
C ILE A 30 -4.95 -6.34 13.44
N ARG A 31 -4.25 -6.38 14.58
CA ARG A 31 -2.81 -6.08 14.65
C ARG A 31 -1.95 -7.14 13.94
N PRO A 32 -0.71 -6.78 13.53
CA PRO A 32 0.29 -7.73 13.10
C PRO A 32 0.73 -8.64 14.25
N TYR A 33 1.46 -9.70 13.91
CA TYR A 33 2.06 -10.57 14.92
C TYR A 33 3.19 -9.87 15.65
N ASN A 34 3.34 -10.19 16.94
CA ASN A 34 4.51 -9.84 17.73
C ASN A 34 5.57 -10.94 17.65
N ASP A 35 6.77 -10.66 18.12
CA ASP A 35 7.91 -11.58 18.04
C ASP A 35 7.64 -12.93 18.74
N ALA A 36 6.92 -12.93 19.86
CA ALA A 36 6.57 -14.16 20.57
C ALA A 36 5.66 -15.10 19.75
N GLU A 37 4.90 -14.57 18.80
CA GLU A 37 4.03 -15.33 17.90
C GLU A 37 4.77 -15.87 16.68
N VAL A 38 5.91 -15.28 16.29
CA VAL A 38 6.64 -15.59 15.04
C VAL A 38 6.99 -17.09 14.90
N PRO A 39 7.59 -17.78 15.90
CA PRO A 39 7.96 -19.18 15.75
C PRO A 39 6.76 -20.10 15.48
N ALA A 40 5.64 -19.84 16.17
CA ALA A 40 4.42 -20.64 16.04
C ALA A 40 3.75 -20.43 14.68
N VAL A 41 3.68 -19.18 14.21
CA VAL A 41 3.10 -18.84 12.90
C VAL A 41 3.96 -19.39 11.76
N LEU A 42 5.29 -19.26 11.83
CA LEU A 42 6.20 -19.86 10.85
C LEU A 42 6.06 -21.39 10.79
N ALA A 43 5.96 -22.06 11.94
CA ALA A 43 5.76 -23.51 11.98
C ALA A 43 4.44 -23.94 11.31
N ARG A 44 3.37 -23.16 11.50
CA ARG A 44 2.07 -23.38 10.86
C ARG A 44 2.15 -23.16 9.35
N LEU A 45 2.73 -22.03 8.90
CA LEU A 45 2.94 -21.72 7.48
C LEU A 45 3.74 -22.80 6.77
N LEU A 46 4.88 -23.22 7.33
CA LEU A 46 5.76 -24.24 6.74
C LEU A 46 5.17 -25.67 6.78
N SER A 47 3.99 -25.83 7.37
CA SER A 47 3.24 -27.08 7.40
C SER A 47 1.94 -27.00 6.58
N ASP A 48 1.58 -25.82 6.07
CA ASP A 48 0.42 -25.61 5.23
C ASP A 48 0.66 -26.17 3.81
N LYS A 49 -0.18 -27.14 3.42
CA LYS A 49 -0.05 -27.83 2.12
C LYS A 49 -0.32 -26.91 0.94
N ALA A 50 -1.26 -25.97 1.06
CA ALA A 50 -1.60 -25.04 0.00
C ALA A 50 -0.45 -24.05 -0.23
N PHE A 51 0.13 -23.53 0.85
CA PHE A 51 1.31 -22.66 0.80
C PHE A 51 2.51 -23.38 0.15
N LEU A 52 2.85 -24.58 0.61
CA LEU A 52 3.95 -25.37 0.05
C LEU A 52 3.71 -25.73 -1.42
N ALA A 53 2.48 -26.02 -1.82
CA ALA A 53 2.15 -26.29 -3.22
C ALA A 53 2.38 -25.06 -4.11
N ILE A 54 1.98 -23.87 -3.66
CA ILE A 54 2.19 -22.61 -4.38
C ILE A 54 3.69 -22.31 -4.50
N LEU A 55 4.46 -22.40 -3.41
CA LEU A 55 5.90 -22.19 -3.44
C LEU A 55 6.62 -23.20 -4.36
N THR A 56 6.19 -24.47 -4.34
CA THR A 56 6.76 -25.50 -5.21
C THR A 56 6.52 -25.17 -6.68
N ARG A 57 5.30 -24.73 -7.03
CA ARG A 57 4.94 -24.34 -8.40
C ARG A 57 5.70 -23.11 -8.86
N PHE A 58 5.87 -22.12 -7.99
CA PHE A 58 6.64 -20.92 -8.29
C PHE A 58 8.14 -21.23 -8.48
N ARG A 59 8.73 -22.05 -7.60
CA ARG A 59 10.17 -22.37 -7.61
C ARG A 59 10.56 -23.38 -8.67
N PHE A 60 9.65 -24.29 -9.03
CA PHE A 60 9.87 -25.39 -9.96
C PHE A 60 8.72 -25.54 -10.98
N PRO A 61 8.45 -24.52 -11.82
CA PRO A 61 7.27 -24.48 -12.67
C PRO A 61 7.16 -25.67 -13.65
N ARG A 62 8.30 -26.21 -14.10
CA ARG A 62 8.36 -27.38 -15.02
C ARG A 62 8.20 -28.73 -14.32
N LEU A 63 8.51 -28.84 -13.03
CA LEU A 63 8.57 -30.11 -12.29
C LEU A 63 7.41 -30.29 -11.30
N ALA A 64 6.74 -29.19 -10.93
CA ALA A 64 5.68 -29.18 -9.93
C ALA A 64 4.45 -30.02 -10.32
N GLY A 65 4.23 -30.27 -11.61
CA GLY A 65 3.13 -31.12 -12.09
C GLY A 65 3.35 -32.60 -11.76
N ALA A 66 4.35 -33.24 -12.36
CA ALA A 66 4.57 -34.69 -12.22
C ALA A 66 5.21 -35.11 -10.89
N PHE A 67 6.04 -34.25 -10.28
CA PHE A 67 6.84 -34.57 -9.08
C PHE A 67 6.52 -33.71 -7.87
N GLY A 68 5.45 -32.89 -7.91
CA GLY A 68 5.10 -31.96 -6.83
C GLY A 68 4.97 -32.63 -5.45
N TRP A 69 4.44 -33.86 -5.41
CA TRP A 69 4.26 -34.62 -4.18
C TRP A 69 5.59 -35.00 -3.48
N LEU A 70 6.68 -35.17 -4.24
CA LEU A 70 8.01 -35.46 -3.72
C LEU A 70 8.80 -34.18 -3.40
N LEU A 71 8.54 -33.11 -4.16
CA LEU A 71 9.19 -31.81 -3.98
C LEU A 71 8.68 -31.05 -2.75
N GLN A 72 7.40 -31.21 -2.37
CA GLN A 72 6.83 -30.50 -1.23
C GLN A 72 7.49 -30.85 0.12
N PRO A 73 7.66 -32.13 0.51
CA PRO A 73 8.32 -32.46 1.79
C PRO A 73 9.78 -32.01 1.85
N THR A 74 10.50 -32.07 0.72
CA THR A 74 11.89 -31.64 0.64
C THR A 74 12.00 -30.12 0.73
N LEU A 75 11.13 -29.39 0.03
CA LEU A 75 11.01 -27.93 0.16
C LEU A 75 10.65 -27.51 1.58
N ALA A 76 9.65 -28.15 2.20
CA ALA A 76 9.27 -27.88 3.58
C ALA A 76 10.44 -28.09 4.55
N ARG A 77 11.21 -29.18 4.39
CA ARG A 77 12.41 -29.44 5.22
C ARG A 77 13.50 -28.41 4.99
N LYS A 78 13.71 -27.97 3.75
CA LYS A 78 14.67 -26.90 3.42
C LYS A 78 14.24 -25.58 4.07
N LEU A 79 13.00 -25.16 3.88
CA LEU A 79 12.47 -23.94 4.48
C LEU A 79 12.51 -23.99 6.00
N ARG A 80 12.15 -25.11 6.64
CA ARG A 80 12.26 -25.24 8.11
C ARG A 80 13.70 -25.08 8.62
N ARG A 81 14.69 -25.54 7.85
CA ARG A 81 16.11 -25.34 8.19
C ARG A 81 16.54 -23.90 7.93
N GLU A 82 16.09 -23.32 6.83
CA GLU A 82 16.40 -21.94 6.45
C GLU A 82 15.81 -20.95 7.45
N PHE A 83 14.56 -21.12 7.86
CA PHE A 83 13.89 -20.28 8.84
C PHE A 83 14.07 -20.78 10.29
N ALA A 84 14.96 -21.74 10.54
CA ALA A 84 15.29 -22.18 11.90
C ALA A 84 15.99 -21.05 12.67
N GLY A 85 15.55 -20.81 13.90
CA GLY A 85 16.14 -19.79 14.78
C GLY A 85 15.65 -18.36 14.51
N ILE A 86 14.64 -18.17 13.65
CA ILE A 86 13.96 -16.88 13.52
C ILE A 86 12.92 -16.77 14.62
N ASP A 87 13.12 -15.79 15.50
CA ASP A 87 12.32 -15.52 16.70
C ASP A 87 11.71 -14.11 16.71
N SER A 88 12.00 -13.30 15.70
CA SER A 88 11.46 -11.94 15.58
C SER A 88 11.05 -11.59 14.15
N VAL A 89 10.18 -10.59 14.03
CA VAL A 89 9.76 -10.03 12.74
C VAL A 89 10.95 -9.37 12.03
N ALA A 90 11.83 -8.70 12.77
CA ALA A 90 13.02 -8.05 12.21
C ALA A 90 13.94 -9.07 11.54
N THR A 91 14.30 -10.15 12.24
CA THR A 91 15.15 -11.22 11.68
C THR A 91 14.49 -11.89 10.46
N LEU A 92 13.16 -12.01 10.46
CA LEU A 92 12.42 -12.53 9.29
C LEU A 92 12.54 -11.57 8.09
N GLN A 93 12.37 -10.28 8.31
CA GLN A 93 12.46 -9.26 7.26
C GLN A 93 13.85 -9.17 6.66
N ASP A 94 14.91 -9.14 7.48
CA ASP A 94 16.30 -9.14 7.02
C ASP A 94 16.61 -10.36 6.14
N LYS A 95 16.01 -11.51 6.45
CA LYS A 95 16.18 -12.72 5.65
C LYS A 95 15.42 -12.69 4.33
N VAL A 96 14.26 -12.04 4.33
CA VAL A 96 13.40 -11.91 3.14
C VAL A 96 13.87 -10.76 2.23
N GLU A 97 14.60 -9.79 2.77
CA GLU A 97 15.14 -8.61 2.06
C GLU A 97 15.84 -9.02 0.75
N TYR A 98 16.77 -9.97 0.80
CA TYR A 98 17.48 -10.47 -0.38
C TYR A 98 16.55 -10.89 -1.52
N TYR A 99 15.42 -11.52 -1.19
CA TYR A 99 14.43 -11.95 -2.18
C TYR A 99 13.60 -10.79 -2.73
N VAL A 100 13.29 -9.80 -1.88
CA VAL A 100 12.58 -8.57 -2.27
C VAL A 100 13.46 -7.75 -3.21
N ASP A 101 14.73 -7.56 -2.86
CA ASP A 101 15.74 -6.88 -3.64
C ASP A 101 15.85 -7.48 -5.05
N HIS A 102 16.03 -8.81 -5.14
CA HIS A 102 16.07 -9.53 -6.42
C HIS A 102 14.77 -9.40 -7.24
N THR A 103 13.63 -9.26 -6.58
CA THR A 103 12.33 -9.13 -7.27
C THR A 103 12.16 -7.71 -7.82
N ILE A 104 12.54 -6.71 -7.04
CA ILE A 104 12.50 -5.29 -7.44
C ILE A 104 13.47 -5.04 -8.61
N GLU A 105 14.71 -5.50 -8.49
CA GLU A 105 15.75 -5.29 -9.52
C GLU A 105 15.44 -6.01 -10.84
N ARG A 106 14.78 -7.17 -10.81
CA ARG A 106 14.47 -7.92 -12.03
C ARG A 106 13.20 -7.47 -12.75
N ALA A 107 12.24 -6.90 -12.03
CA ALA A 107 10.94 -6.54 -12.59
C ALA A 107 10.84 -5.06 -12.98
N THR A 108 11.90 -4.27 -12.76
CA THR A 108 11.97 -2.83 -13.04
C THR A 108 13.27 -2.49 -13.77
N ASP A 109 13.27 -1.39 -14.51
CA ASP A 109 14.47 -0.79 -15.11
C ASP A 109 15.18 0.17 -14.14
N GLY A 110 14.90 0.01 -12.84
CA GLY A 110 15.40 0.86 -11.77
C GLY A 110 14.28 1.50 -10.97
N VAL A 111 14.52 1.59 -9.66
CA VAL A 111 13.66 2.29 -8.71
C VAL A 111 14.42 3.48 -8.13
N THR A 112 13.74 4.62 -8.06
CA THR A 112 14.32 5.85 -7.51
C THR A 112 13.44 6.41 -6.41
N TYR A 113 14.07 7.10 -5.46
CA TYR A 113 13.43 7.64 -4.27
C TYR A 113 13.79 9.11 -4.10
N THR A 114 12.83 9.94 -3.69
CA THR A 114 13.06 11.35 -3.29
C THR A 114 12.36 11.64 -1.98
N GLY A 115 12.97 12.47 -1.14
CA GLY A 115 12.40 12.90 0.14
C GLY A 115 12.50 11.86 1.26
N VAL A 116 13.08 10.68 1.03
CA VAL A 116 13.29 9.67 2.07
C VAL A 116 14.32 10.13 3.10
N GLU A 117 15.28 10.97 2.68
CA GLU A 117 16.33 11.57 3.50
C GLU A 117 15.81 12.51 4.59
N GLN A 118 14.55 12.97 4.50
CA GLN A 118 13.94 13.82 5.52
C GLN A 118 13.45 13.03 6.74
N LEU A 119 13.33 11.69 6.60
CA LEU A 119 12.82 10.82 7.64
C LEU A 119 13.85 10.67 8.77
N LYS A 120 13.38 10.71 10.01
CA LYS A 120 14.24 10.72 11.20
C LYS A 120 14.02 9.47 12.04
N SER A 121 15.13 8.92 12.54
CA SER A 121 15.08 7.83 13.52
C SER A 121 14.39 8.28 14.81
N GLY A 122 13.66 7.36 15.45
CA GLY A 122 12.86 7.64 16.64
C GLY A 122 11.53 8.36 16.37
N CYS A 123 11.22 8.71 15.12
CA CYS A 123 9.93 9.27 14.71
C CYS A 123 9.12 8.25 13.91
N ALA A 124 7.81 8.22 14.15
CA ALA A 124 6.86 7.45 13.37
C ALA A 124 6.06 8.34 12.44
N TYR A 125 5.77 7.83 11.24
CA TYR A 125 5.10 8.58 10.18
C TYR A 125 3.90 7.80 9.65
N LEU A 126 2.82 8.52 9.34
CA LEU A 126 1.70 7.98 8.60
C LEU A 126 1.88 8.31 7.11
N PHE A 127 2.33 7.33 6.33
CA PHE A 127 2.48 7.45 4.89
C PHE A 127 1.12 7.21 4.21
N LEU A 128 0.56 8.24 3.57
CA LEU A 128 -0.65 8.15 2.76
C LEU A 128 -0.28 8.19 1.29
N ALA A 129 -0.49 7.09 0.57
CA ALA A 129 -0.03 6.93 -0.80
C ALA A 129 -1.17 6.79 -1.81
N ASN A 130 -0.93 7.19 -3.06
CA ASN A 130 -1.72 6.66 -4.18
C ASN A 130 -1.52 5.14 -4.29
N HIS A 131 -2.45 4.47 -4.96
CA HIS A 131 -2.46 3.00 -4.99
C HIS A 131 -2.76 2.48 -6.39
N ARG A 132 -1.78 1.84 -7.02
CA ARG A 132 -1.86 1.29 -8.37
C ARG A 132 -1.55 -0.21 -8.41
N ASP A 133 -0.77 -0.74 -7.48
CA ASP A 133 -0.46 -2.15 -7.33
C ASP A 133 -0.81 -2.68 -5.93
N ILE A 134 -1.35 -3.89 -5.84
CA ILE A 134 -1.85 -4.44 -4.56
C ILE A 134 -0.71 -4.64 -3.55
N VAL A 135 0.45 -5.12 -4.00
CA VAL A 135 1.54 -5.59 -3.12
C VAL A 135 2.80 -4.79 -3.32
N MET A 136 3.08 -4.35 -4.54
CA MET A 136 4.33 -3.64 -4.84
C MET A 136 4.34 -2.22 -4.28
N ASP A 137 3.19 -1.54 -4.18
CA ASP A 137 3.11 -0.20 -3.60
C ASP A 137 3.67 -0.13 -2.17
N PRO A 138 3.14 -0.90 -1.19
CA PRO A 138 3.73 -0.92 0.15
C PRO A 138 5.13 -1.52 0.15
N ALA A 139 5.47 -2.43 -0.76
CA ALA A 139 6.80 -3.02 -0.82
C ALA A 139 7.86 -1.97 -1.19
N PHE A 140 7.61 -1.11 -2.18
CA PHE A 140 8.53 -0.05 -2.57
C PHE A 140 8.73 0.98 -1.46
N VAL A 141 7.66 1.35 -0.75
CA VAL A 141 7.74 2.25 0.41
C VAL A 141 8.54 1.60 1.54
N ASN A 142 8.25 0.35 1.89
CA ASN A 142 8.97 -0.37 2.93
C ASN A 142 10.45 -0.51 2.58
N TYR A 143 10.78 -0.84 1.34
CA TYR A 143 12.15 -0.94 0.85
C TYR A 143 12.89 0.39 1.00
N ALA A 144 12.29 1.51 0.56
CA ALA A 144 12.88 2.84 0.71
C ALA A 144 13.20 3.18 2.18
N VAL A 145 12.23 2.96 3.07
CA VAL A 145 12.34 3.26 4.50
C VAL A 145 13.37 2.35 5.18
N TYR A 146 13.40 1.08 4.80
CA TYR A 146 14.39 0.12 5.29
C TYR A 146 15.82 0.53 4.92
N HIS A 147 16.07 0.86 3.65
CA HIS A 147 17.39 1.32 3.19
C HIS A 147 17.80 2.69 3.73
N ALA A 148 16.85 3.49 4.22
CA ALA A 148 17.13 4.69 5.00
C ALA A 148 17.54 4.39 6.47
N GLY A 149 17.65 3.12 6.86
CA GLY A 149 18.01 2.69 8.21
C GLY A 149 16.89 2.82 9.22
N LEU A 150 15.63 2.84 8.77
CA LEU A 150 14.45 3.00 9.63
C LEU A 150 13.63 1.70 9.69
N PRO A 151 12.88 1.46 10.79
CA PRO A 151 11.99 0.31 10.88
C PRO A 151 10.92 0.34 9.78
N THR A 152 10.68 -0.81 9.13
CA THR A 152 9.66 -0.87 8.06
C THR A 152 8.27 -0.51 8.59
N PRO A 153 7.47 0.26 7.84
CA PRO A 153 6.09 0.56 8.19
C PRO A 153 5.20 -0.67 8.36
N ARG A 154 4.17 -0.53 9.20
CA ARG A 154 3.03 -1.44 9.25
C ARG A 154 2.11 -1.17 8.05
N ILE A 155 1.59 -2.22 7.42
CA ILE A 155 0.83 -2.09 6.16
C ILE A 155 -0.66 -2.28 6.43
N ALA A 156 -1.49 -1.32 6.04
CA ALA A 156 -2.94 -1.51 6.05
C ALA A 156 -3.36 -2.45 4.91
N ILE A 157 -3.96 -3.61 5.23
CA ILE A 157 -4.45 -4.57 4.23
C ILE A 157 -5.92 -4.89 4.44
N GLY A 158 -6.70 -4.93 3.37
CA GLY A 158 -8.10 -5.31 3.47
C GLY A 158 -8.34 -6.80 3.64
N ASP A 159 -9.33 -7.16 4.45
CA ASP A 159 -9.77 -8.53 4.72
C ASP A 159 -10.22 -9.31 3.47
N ASN A 160 -10.68 -8.62 2.42
CA ASN A 160 -11.03 -9.24 1.14
C ASN A 160 -9.87 -10.04 0.51
N LEU A 161 -8.61 -9.70 0.81
CA LEU A 161 -7.42 -10.41 0.30
C LEU A 161 -7.03 -11.62 1.16
N LEU A 162 -7.65 -11.79 2.34
CA LEU A 162 -7.25 -12.76 3.35
C LEU A 162 -8.11 -14.04 3.34
N GLN A 163 -8.55 -14.47 2.16
CA GLN A 163 -9.48 -15.60 2.01
C GLN A 163 -8.87 -16.97 2.40
N LYS A 164 -7.54 -17.09 2.36
CA LYS A 164 -6.81 -18.32 2.72
C LYS A 164 -6.06 -18.10 4.04
N PRO A 165 -6.11 -19.02 5.02
CA PRO A 165 -5.47 -18.84 6.32
C PRO A 165 -3.99 -18.49 6.25
N PHE A 166 -3.21 -19.17 5.38
CA PHE A 166 -1.79 -18.89 5.22
C PHE A 166 -1.50 -17.48 4.67
N VAL A 167 -2.42 -16.88 3.92
CA VAL A 167 -2.25 -15.51 3.40
C VAL A 167 -2.40 -14.52 4.55
N SER A 168 -3.39 -14.72 5.42
CA SER A 168 -3.54 -13.92 6.65
C SER A 168 -2.29 -14.02 7.52
N ASP A 169 -1.79 -15.24 7.73
CA ASP A 169 -0.57 -15.49 8.51
C ASP A 169 0.64 -14.76 7.90
N LEU A 170 0.85 -14.88 6.60
CA LEU A 170 1.97 -14.25 5.89
C LEU A 170 1.91 -12.71 5.95
N MET A 171 0.73 -12.13 5.72
CA MET A 171 0.56 -10.69 5.73
C MET A 171 0.77 -10.11 7.14
N ARG A 172 0.22 -10.76 8.18
CA ARG A 172 0.40 -10.32 9.57
C ARG A 172 1.84 -10.50 10.08
N LEU A 173 2.56 -11.50 9.57
CA LEU A 173 4.02 -11.62 9.80
C LEU A 173 4.79 -10.47 9.15
N ASN A 174 4.36 -10.02 7.96
CA ASN A 174 4.95 -8.87 7.27
C ASN A 174 4.45 -7.50 7.80
N LYS A 175 4.18 -7.42 9.11
CA LYS A 175 3.69 -6.21 9.80
C LYS A 175 2.37 -5.65 9.24
N SER A 176 1.57 -6.42 8.49
CA SER A 176 0.28 -5.94 8.01
C SER A 176 -0.79 -6.03 9.09
N PHE A 177 -1.66 -5.02 9.14
CA PHE A 177 -2.84 -5.00 10.00
C PHE A 177 -4.12 -4.95 9.16
N ILE A 178 -5.18 -5.55 9.68
CA ILE A 178 -6.40 -5.85 8.93
C ILE A 178 -7.35 -4.66 8.95
N VAL A 179 -7.80 -4.26 7.76
CA VAL A 179 -8.88 -3.32 7.52
C VAL A 179 -10.11 -4.11 7.10
N HIS A 180 -11.17 -4.08 7.91
CA HIS A 180 -12.40 -4.78 7.60
C HIS A 180 -13.23 -4.03 6.55
N ARG A 181 -13.29 -4.57 5.33
CA ARG A 181 -14.01 -3.97 4.19
C ARG A 181 -15.35 -4.65 3.92
N SER A 182 -15.48 -5.93 4.25
CA SER A 182 -16.68 -6.73 3.92
C SER A 182 -17.86 -6.56 4.89
N ILE A 183 -17.81 -5.60 5.83
CA ILE A 183 -18.87 -5.36 6.81
C ILE A 183 -20.03 -4.57 6.19
N ILE A 184 -21.22 -5.17 6.16
CA ILE A 184 -22.45 -4.56 5.63
C ILE A 184 -23.17 -3.70 6.70
N GLY A 185 -23.16 -4.16 7.96
CA GLY A 185 -23.87 -3.49 9.05
C GLY A 185 -23.26 -2.14 9.42
N ARG A 186 -24.08 -1.08 9.48
CA ARG A 186 -23.61 0.30 9.74
C ARG A 186 -22.93 0.44 11.10
N ARG A 187 -23.46 -0.20 12.13
CA ARG A 187 -22.94 -0.10 13.50
C ARG A 187 -21.59 -0.81 13.60
N GLU A 188 -21.51 -2.01 13.03
CA GLU A 188 -20.32 -2.85 12.96
C GLU A 188 -19.22 -2.15 12.15
N LYS A 189 -19.58 -1.54 11.01
CA LYS A 189 -18.63 -0.77 10.19
C LYS A 189 -18.08 0.43 10.95
N MET A 190 -18.94 1.15 11.69
CA MET A 190 -18.50 2.27 12.52
C MET A 190 -17.58 1.82 13.65
N ALA A 191 -17.88 0.70 14.31
CA ALA A 191 -17.02 0.12 15.35
C ALA A 191 -15.67 -0.32 14.77
N ALA A 192 -15.65 -0.95 13.59
CA ALA A 192 -14.42 -1.33 12.91
C ALA A 192 -13.56 -0.11 12.54
N TYR A 193 -14.17 0.98 12.05
CA TYR A 193 -13.45 2.23 11.77
C TYR A 193 -12.96 2.92 13.04
N GLN A 194 -13.71 2.86 14.14
CA GLN A 194 -13.27 3.35 15.44
C GLN A 194 -12.02 2.59 15.92
N LEU A 195 -12.04 1.26 15.83
CA LEU A 195 -10.93 0.40 16.22
C LEU A 195 -9.70 0.67 15.34
N LEU A 196 -9.90 0.77 14.02
CA LEU A 196 -8.85 1.07 13.05
C LEU A 196 -8.20 2.44 13.35
N SER A 197 -9.03 3.45 13.60
CA SER A 197 -8.58 4.79 14.00
C SER A 197 -7.74 4.77 15.27
N ALA A 198 -8.20 4.02 16.28
CA ALA A 198 -7.51 3.89 17.56
C ALA A 198 -6.15 3.21 17.37
N TYR A 199 -6.11 2.14 16.58
CA TYR A 199 -4.88 1.42 16.28
C TYR A 199 -3.87 2.27 15.50
N ILE A 200 -4.30 3.05 14.49
CA ILE A 200 -3.40 3.96 13.75
C ILE A 200 -2.80 5.01 14.70
N ASN A 201 -3.63 5.64 15.52
CA ASN A 201 -3.16 6.62 16.51
C ASN A 201 -2.20 5.98 17.52
N HIS A 202 -2.53 4.78 18.03
CA HIS A 202 -1.69 4.04 18.96
C HIS A 202 -0.33 3.68 18.34
N SER A 203 -0.34 3.16 17.11
CA SER A 203 0.87 2.80 16.37
C SER A 203 1.83 3.96 16.24
N ILE A 204 1.33 5.13 15.84
CA ILE A 204 2.19 6.31 15.62
C ILE A 204 2.63 6.93 16.95
N THR A 205 1.69 7.15 17.88
CA THR A 205 1.95 7.98 19.07
C THR A 205 2.44 7.21 20.30
N LYS A 206 2.26 5.89 20.34
CA LYS A 206 2.63 5.03 21.48
C LYS A 206 3.69 4.00 21.11
N ASP A 207 3.48 3.26 20.02
CA ASP A 207 4.45 2.25 19.58
C ASP A 207 5.65 2.87 18.84
N CYS A 208 5.54 4.13 18.40
CA CYS A 208 6.49 4.77 17.50
C CYS A 208 6.76 3.90 16.25
N GLN A 209 5.70 3.34 15.66
CA GLN A 209 5.75 2.52 14.45
C GLN A 209 5.01 3.21 13.30
N SER A 210 5.74 3.53 12.24
CA SER A 210 5.19 4.10 11.00
C SER A 210 4.16 3.18 10.36
N ILE A 211 3.24 3.77 9.60
CA ILE A 211 2.18 3.07 8.86
C ILE A 211 2.21 3.49 7.40
N TRP A 212 1.98 2.54 6.50
CA TRP A 212 1.57 2.80 5.13
C TRP A 212 0.09 2.47 4.95
N ILE A 213 -0.64 3.38 4.31
CA ILE A 213 -2.05 3.20 3.94
C ILE A 213 -2.36 3.91 2.61
N ALA A 214 -3.23 3.32 1.80
CA ALA A 214 -3.70 3.92 0.57
C ALA A 214 -4.66 5.10 0.84
N GLN A 215 -4.62 6.12 -0.02
CA GLN A 215 -5.44 7.33 0.08
C GLN A 215 -6.93 7.12 -0.26
N ALA A 216 -7.27 5.96 -0.83
CA ALA A 216 -8.62 5.60 -1.25
C ALA A 216 -8.85 4.09 -1.16
N GLU A 217 -10.11 3.67 -1.13
CA GLU A 217 -10.46 2.26 -1.13
C GLU A 217 -10.17 1.59 -2.49
N GLY A 218 -9.04 0.87 -2.53
CA GLY A 218 -8.64 0.09 -3.70
C GLY A 218 -7.80 0.87 -4.70
N ARG A 219 -7.35 0.19 -5.76
CA ARG A 219 -6.40 0.75 -6.72
C ARG A 219 -7.08 1.71 -7.69
N ALA A 220 -6.41 2.76 -8.15
CA ALA A 220 -6.89 3.56 -9.27
C ALA A 220 -6.90 2.73 -10.56
N LYS A 221 -7.97 2.88 -11.37
CA LYS A 221 -8.16 2.15 -12.63
C LYS A 221 -8.03 3.04 -13.85
N ASP A 222 -8.21 4.35 -13.71
CA ASP A 222 -8.23 5.38 -14.75
C ASP A 222 -7.05 6.36 -14.62
N GLY A 223 -6.16 6.13 -13.67
CA GLY A 223 -5.02 7.01 -13.37
C GLY A 223 -5.38 8.26 -12.56
N ASP A 224 -6.63 8.42 -12.12
CA ASP A 224 -7.07 9.55 -11.29
C ASP A 224 -6.91 9.23 -9.80
N ASP A 225 -5.69 9.41 -9.29
CA ASP A 225 -5.34 9.12 -7.91
C ASP A 225 -5.89 10.22 -6.96
N ARG A 226 -7.17 10.13 -6.57
CA ARG A 226 -7.83 11.06 -5.62
C ARG A 226 -7.89 10.56 -4.19
N THR A 227 -7.75 11.47 -3.23
CA THR A 227 -7.83 11.19 -1.80
C THR A 227 -9.28 11.15 -1.34
N GLU A 228 -9.68 10.05 -0.72
CA GLU A 228 -11.01 9.93 -0.14
C GLU A 228 -11.08 10.58 1.24
N SER A 229 -11.89 11.64 1.37
CA SER A 229 -12.12 12.32 2.66
C SER A 229 -12.59 11.38 3.79
N ALA A 230 -13.21 10.24 3.45
CA ALA A 230 -13.61 9.22 4.41
C ALA A 230 -12.40 8.57 5.13
N ILE A 231 -11.28 8.35 4.43
CA ILE A 231 -10.05 7.82 5.03
C ILE A 231 -9.46 8.85 6.01
N LEU A 232 -9.43 10.12 5.62
CA LEU A 232 -8.94 11.21 6.47
C LEU A 232 -9.82 11.37 7.72
N LYS A 233 -11.13 11.26 7.57
CA LYS A 233 -12.08 11.25 8.69
C LYS A 233 -11.79 10.09 9.63
N MET A 234 -11.48 8.91 9.09
CA MET A 234 -11.18 7.72 9.88
C MET A 234 -9.96 7.93 10.78
N PHE A 235 -8.93 8.67 10.36
CA PHE A 235 -7.77 8.97 11.24
C PHE A 235 -8.15 9.73 12.52
N HIS A 236 -9.25 10.48 12.53
CA HIS A 236 -9.72 11.28 13.66
C HIS A 236 -10.75 10.57 14.55
N MET A 237 -11.45 9.54 14.05
CA MET A 237 -12.61 8.94 14.73
C MET A 237 -12.37 8.51 16.19
N SER A 238 -11.19 7.96 16.51
CA SER A 238 -10.83 7.55 17.87
C SER A 238 -10.61 8.70 18.85
N ARG A 239 -10.35 9.90 18.33
CA ARG A 239 -10.01 11.12 19.06
C ARG A 239 -10.91 12.29 18.66
N LYS A 240 -12.18 11.98 18.38
CA LYS A 240 -13.17 12.94 17.86
C LYS A 240 -13.42 14.16 18.74
N ASP A 241 -13.09 14.07 20.03
CA ASP A 241 -13.26 15.14 21.02
C ASP A 241 -12.07 16.13 21.03
N GLU A 242 -11.02 15.84 20.24
CA GLU A 242 -9.86 16.72 20.01
C GLU A 242 -9.99 17.44 18.66
N PRO A 243 -9.37 18.62 18.46
CA PRO A 243 -9.38 19.31 17.16
C PRO A 243 -8.80 18.46 16.04
N PHE A 244 -9.46 18.43 14.88
CA PHE A 244 -9.06 17.61 13.72
C PHE A 244 -7.61 17.85 13.31
N GLY A 245 -7.22 19.11 13.12
CA GLY A 245 -5.87 19.47 12.69
C GLY A 245 -4.78 19.08 13.68
N ASP A 246 -5.06 19.10 14.99
CA ASP A 246 -4.12 18.65 16.02
C ASP A 246 -3.90 17.14 15.97
N VAL A 247 -4.99 16.37 15.77
CA VAL A 247 -4.89 14.91 15.62
C VAL A 247 -4.10 14.58 14.36
N ILE A 248 -4.40 15.18 13.20
CA ILE A 248 -3.67 14.93 11.95
C ILE A 248 -2.19 15.28 12.09
N ARG A 249 -1.86 16.43 12.69
CA ARG A 249 -0.48 16.85 12.95
C ARG A 249 0.27 15.83 13.81
N SER A 250 -0.38 15.27 14.84
CA SER A 250 0.21 14.26 15.71
C SER A 250 0.54 12.94 15.01
N LEU A 251 0.00 12.70 13.81
CA LEU A 251 0.25 11.49 13.02
C LEU A 251 1.48 11.61 12.11
N ASN A 252 2.12 12.79 12.03
CA ASN A 252 3.22 13.07 11.09
C ASN A 252 2.88 12.59 9.67
N LEU A 253 1.73 13.02 9.17
CA LEU A 253 1.17 12.60 7.89
C LEU A 253 2.11 13.00 6.74
N ILE A 254 2.56 12.04 5.95
CA ILE A 254 3.42 12.23 4.78
C ILE A 254 2.67 11.76 3.53
N PRO A 255 2.39 12.66 2.56
CA PRO A 255 1.93 12.27 1.24
C PRO A 255 3.01 11.51 0.47
N VAL A 256 2.63 10.42 -0.18
CA VAL A 256 3.56 9.59 -0.97
C VAL A 256 3.01 9.40 -2.39
N SER A 257 3.82 9.75 -3.38
CA SER A 257 3.53 9.45 -4.79
C SER A 257 4.32 8.23 -5.23
N ILE A 258 3.62 7.22 -5.74
CA ILE A 258 4.19 6.02 -6.33
C ILE A 258 3.89 6.06 -7.82
N SER A 259 4.94 6.21 -8.62
CA SER A 259 4.86 6.36 -10.07
C SER A 259 5.45 5.15 -10.76
N TYR A 260 4.68 4.56 -11.65
CA TYR A 260 5.09 3.46 -12.49
C TYR A 260 5.22 3.98 -13.91
N GLU A 261 6.30 3.65 -14.59
CA GLU A 261 6.38 3.87 -16.02
C GLU A 261 5.37 3.00 -16.74
N TYR A 262 5.27 1.73 -16.35
CA TYR A 262 4.24 0.83 -16.82
C TYR A 262 3.56 0.09 -15.67
N ASP A 263 2.24 0.05 -15.68
CA ASP A 263 1.46 -0.73 -14.72
C ASP A 263 1.25 -2.15 -15.26
N PRO A 264 1.73 -3.21 -14.57
CA PRO A 264 1.56 -4.58 -15.01
C PRO A 264 0.10 -5.00 -15.20
N CYS A 265 -0.83 -4.36 -14.48
CA CYS A 265 -2.26 -4.66 -14.51
C CYS A 265 -3.07 -3.72 -15.44
N ASP A 266 -2.43 -2.85 -16.21
CA ASP A 266 -3.08 -1.81 -17.02
C ASP A 266 -4.18 -2.32 -17.96
N SER A 267 -3.94 -3.48 -18.58
CA SER A 267 -4.82 -4.12 -19.55
C SER A 267 -6.07 -4.69 -18.87
N ALA A 268 -5.90 -5.25 -17.66
CA ALA A 268 -7.01 -5.75 -16.85
C ALA A 268 -7.88 -4.58 -16.34
N LYS A 269 -7.25 -3.47 -15.94
CA LYS A 269 -7.94 -2.24 -15.53
C LYS A 269 -8.70 -1.60 -16.70
N ALA A 270 -8.10 -1.55 -17.89
CA ALA A 270 -8.76 -1.04 -19.09
C ALA A 270 -10.01 -1.85 -19.45
N ARG A 271 -9.92 -3.19 -19.35
CA ARG A 271 -11.07 -4.09 -19.52
C ARG A 271 -12.15 -3.83 -18.47
N GLU A 272 -11.78 -3.69 -17.20
CA GLU A 272 -12.74 -3.38 -16.13
C GLU A 272 -13.47 -2.06 -16.40
N LEU A 273 -12.74 -1.00 -16.76
CA LEU A 273 -13.34 0.30 -17.09
C LEU A 273 -14.29 0.22 -18.29
N TYR A 274 -13.90 -0.48 -19.36
CA TYR A 274 -14.78 -0.69 -20.51
C TYR A 274 -16.07 -1.43 -20.13
N ILE A 275 -15.97 -2.52 -19.36
CA ILE A 275 -17.16 -3.28 -18.94
C ILE A 275 -18.08 -2.42 -18.07
N ARG A 276 -17.52 -1.61 -17.16
CA ARG A 276 -18.33 -0.68 -16.35
C ARG A 276 -19.03 0.35 -17.22
N ALA A 277 -18.33 0.93 -18.18
CA ALA A 277 -18.88 1.95 -19.06
C ALA A 277 -20.00 1.41 -19.98
N THR A 278 -19.90 0.14 -20.41
CA THR A 278 -20.86 -0.47 -21.35
C THR A 278 -22.00 -1.22 -20.67
N THR A 279 -21.78 -1.78 -19.49
CA THR A 279 -22.78 -2.61 -18.78
C THR A 279 -23.28 -1.99 -17.48
N GLY A 280 -22.66 -0.89 -17.01
CA GLY A 280 -23.01 -0.18 -15.79
C GLY A 280 -22.45 -0.79 -14.50
N SER A 281 -21.86 -1.99 -14.53
CA SER A 281 -21.29 -2.64 -13.34
C SER A 281 -20.13 -3.57 -13.68
N TYR A 282 -19.34 -3.92 -12.68
CA TYR A 282 -18.30 -4.95 -12.82
C TYR A 282 -18.24 -5.79 -11.56
N THR A 283 -18.39 -7.10 -11.74
CA THR A 283 -18.25 -8.08 -10.67
C THR A 283 -16.96 -8.84 -10.89
N LYS A 284 -16.03 -8.73 -9.93
CA LYS A 284 -14.77 -9.46 -9.97
C LYS A 284 -15.01 -10.96 -10.01
N THR A 285 -14.19 -11.64 -10.79
CA THR A 285 -14.16 -13.11 -10.81
C THR A 285 -13.37 -13.65 -9.61
N PRO A 286 -13.74 -14.83 -9.06
CA PRO A 286 -12.95 -15.46 -8.00
C PRO A 286 -11.49 -15.67 -8.44
N GLY A 287 -10.53 -15.19 -7.64
CA GLY A 287 -9.09 -15.31 -7.93
C GLY A 287 -8.51 -14.19 -8.81
N GLU A 288 -9.31 -13.20 -9.23
CA GLU A 288 -8.81 -12.06 -10.01
C GLU A 288 -7.77 -11.21 -9.27
N ASP A 289 -7.95 -11.04 -7.95
CA ASP A 289 -6.95 -10.38 -7.11
C ASP A 289 -5.66 -11.22 -6.99
N ASP A 290 -5.74 -12.56 -6.93
CA ASP A 290 -4.56 -13.45 -6.93
C ASP A 290 -3.73 -13.27 -8.21
N VAL A 291 -4.41 -13.16 -9.37
CA VAL A 291 -3.76 -12.89 -10.67
C VAL A 291 -3.13 -11.50 -10.69
N SER A 292 -3.85 -10.48 -10.19
CA SER A 292 -3.32 -9.12 -10.10
C SER A 292 -2.08 -9.05 -9.21
N ILE A 293 -2.05 -9.76 -8.08
CA ILE A 293 -0.89 -9.84 -7.19
C ILE A 293 0.29 -10.50 -7.90
N ALA A 294 0.07 -11.64 -8.55
CA ALA A 294 1.12 -12.35 -9.26
C ALA A 294 1.71 -11.49 -10.39
N LEU A 295 0.85 -10.82 -11.16
CA LEU A 295 1.26 -9.94 -12.25
C LEU A 295 1.93 -8.66 -11.73
N GLY A 296 1.45 -8.10 -10.62
CA GLY A 296 2.10 -6.99 -9.94
C GLY A 296 3.53 -7.32 -9.53
N ILE A 297 3.77 -8.51 -8.99
CA ILE A 297 5.12 -8.95 -8.59
C ILE A 297 6.02 -9.21 -9.82
N THR A 298 5.51 -9.96 -10.80
CA THR A 298 6.35 -10.54 -11.87
C THR A 298 6.35 -9.77 -13.18
N GLY A 299 5.34 -8.94 -13.42
CA GLY A 299 5.18 -8.18 -14.65
C GLY A 299 6.15 -7.02 -14.74
N TYR A 300 6.44 -6.63 -15.99
CA TYR A 300 7.36 -5.56 -16.33
C TYR A 300 6.76 -4.18 -16.01
N LYS A 301 7.52 -3.36 -15.28
CA LYS A 301 7.09 -2.05 -14.78
C LYS A 301 7.82 -0.86 -15.40
N GLY A 302 8.83 -1.12 -16.25
CA GLY A 302 9.82 -0.10 -16.61
C GLY A 302 10.42 0.51 -15.35
N ARG A 303 10.57 1.84 -15.33
CA ARG A 303 11.08 2.56 -14.15
C ARG A 303 9.98 2.80 -13.12
N VAL A 304 10.36 2.77 -11.84
CA VAL A 304 9.48 3.14 -10.72
C VAL A 304 10.09 4.30 -9.94
N HIS A 305 9.26 5.22 -9.48
CA HIS A 305 9.68 6.33 -8.63
C HIS A 305 8.74 6.48 -7.44
N VAL A 306 9.32 6.60 -6.25
CA VAL A 306 8.58 6.90 -5.03
C VAL A 306 9.03 8.25 -4.48
N ASN A 307 8.10 9.19 -4.42
CA ASN A 307 8.32 10.52 -3.86
C ASN A 307 7.65 10.64 -2.49
N PHE A 308 8.45 10.88 -1.45
CA PHE A 308 7.99 11.24 -0.11
C PHE A 308 7.91 12.76 -0.04
N ALA A 309 6.70 13.32 -0.06
CA ALA A 309 6.53 14.76 0.08
C ALA A 309 6.85 15.22 1.52
N PRO A 310 7.05 16.52 1.76
CA PRO A 310 7.23 17.03 3.12
C PRO A 310 6.04 16.66 4.03
N PRO A 311 6.27 16.42 5.34
CA PRO A 311 5.18 16.18 6.27
C PRO A 311 4.16 17.33 6.26
N ILE A 312 2.88 17.00 6.40
CA ILE A 312 1.82 17.99 6.56
C ILE A 312 2.01 18.72 7.89
N THR A 313 2.29 20.02 7.82
CA THR A 313 2.51 20.88 9.00
C THR A 313 1.45 21.98 9.13
N GLU A 314 0.70 22.25 8.07
CA GLU A 314 -0.40 23.18 8.07
C GLU A 314 -1.54 22.66 8.95
N HIS A 315 -2.29 23.59 9.56
CA HIS A 315 -3.48 23.23 10.31
C HIS A 315 -4.70 23.25 9.38
N PHE A 316 -5.34 22.09 9.21
CA PHE A 316 -6.57 21.96 8.44
C PHE A 316 -7.77 21.83 9.37
N GLU A 317 -8.86 22.52 9.06
CA GLU A 317 -10.08 22.49 9.88
C GLU A 317 -10.97 21.29 9.55
N ASP A 318 -10.91 20.81 8.30
CA ASP A 318 -11.72 19.68 7.84
C ASP A 318 -11.01 18.76 6.85
N THR A 319 -11.64 17.61 6.62
CA THR A 319 -11.16 16.55 5.73
C THR A 319 -11.15 16.94 4.25
N LYS A 320 -11.96 17.92 3.81
CA LYS A 320 -12.01 18.33 2.41
C LYS A 320 -10.81 19.19 2.05
N GLN A 321 -10.48 20.15 2.92
CA GLN A 321 -9.29 20.97 2.76
C GLN A 321 -8.03 20.10 2.80
N LEU A 322 -7.96 19.15 3.74
CA LEU A 322 -6.84 18.21 3.79
C LEU A 322 -6.79 17.32 2.55
N ALA A 323 -7.92 16.81 2.04
CA ALA A 323 -7.93 16.00 0.81
C ALA A 323 -7.40 16.77 -0.41
N ILE A 324 -7.76 18.05 -0.55
CA ILE A 324 -7.23 18.91 -1.61
C ILE A 324 -5.71 19.05 -1.48
N GLU A 325 -5.19 19.23 -0.27
CA GLU A 325 -3.75 19.32 -0.04
C GLU A 325 -3.03 17.99 -0.31
N MET A 326 -3.60 16.86 0.14
CA MET A 326 -3.08 15.53 -0.15
C MET A 326 -3.01 15.31 -1.67
N ASP A 327 -4.09 15.60 -2.39
CA ASP A 327 -4.14 15.50 -3.85
C ASP A 327 -3.08 16.40 -4.51
N ARG A 328 -2.94 17.64 -4.04
CA ARG A 328 -1.93 18.59 -4.55
C ARG A 328 -0.52 18.02 -4.43
N GLN A 329 -0.16 17.44 -3.28
CA GLN A 329 1.17 16.89 -3.06
C GLN A 329 1.37 15.55 -3.77
N ILE A 330 0.39 14.64 -3.75
CA ILE A 330 0.53 13.31 -4.33
C ILE A 330 0.52 13.37 -5.86
N LEU A 331 -0.40 14.13 -6.46
CA LEU A 331 -0.47 14.29 -7.91
C LEU A 331 0.66 15.20 -8.42
N GLY A 332 1.03 16.23 -7.65
CA GLY A 332 2.16 17.09 -7.96
C GLY A 332 3.50 16.34 -7.94
N GLY A 333 3.69 15.46 -6.95
CA GLY A 333 4.88 14.63 -6.78
C GLY A 333 4.96 13.41 -7.70
N TYR A 334 3.93 13.13 -8.50
CA TYR A 334 3.93 12.01 -9.43
C TYR A 334 4.97 12.21 -10.55
N ARG A 335 5.92 11.28 -10.70
CA ARG A 335 6.89 11.34 -11.79
C ARG A 335 6.25 10.88 -13.11
N LEU A 336 6.22 11.78 -14.09
CA LEU A 336 5.79 11.44 -15.44
C LEU A 336 6.94 10.85 -16.25
N PHE A 337 6.64 9.77 -16.98
CA PHE A 337 7.54 9.09 -17.92
C PHE A 337 7.09 9.33 -19.37
N PRO A 338 7.92 9.05 -20.39
CA PRO A 338 7.58 9.35 -21.79
C PRO A 338 6.23 8.78 -22.23
N VAL A 339 5.88 7.55 -21.83
CA VAL A 339 4.59 6.91 -22.13
C VAL A 339 3.39 7.74 -21.67
N HIS A 340 3.50 8.48 -20.57
CA HIS A 340 2.40 9.32 -20.09
C HIS A 340 2.11 10.48 -21.06
N TYR A 341 3.16 11.10 -21.59
CA TYR A 341 3.02 12.16 -22.59
C TYR A 341 2.55 11.61 -23.96
N LEU A 342 3.03 10.43 -24.35
CA LEU A 342 2.56 9.74 -25.56
C LEU A 342 1.06 9.42 -25.46
N ALA A 343 0.62 8.89 -24.32
CA ALA A 343 -0.79 8.62 -24.06
C ALA A 343 -1.62 9.92 -24.03
N TYR A 344 -1.14 10.97 -23.35
CA TYR A 344 -1.85 12.26 -23.31
C TYR A 344 -2.03 12.87 -24.70
N ALA A 345 -1.02 12.79 -25.58
CA ALA A 345 -1.12 13.26 -26.95
C ALA A 345 -2.14 12.47 -27.81
N GLN A 346 -2.42 11.22 -27.46
CA GLN A 346 -3.41 10.37 -28.13
C GLN A 346 -4.81 10.44 -27.47
N TRP A 347 -4.92 11.09 -26.31
CA TRP A 347 -6.15 11.05 -25.53
C TRP A 347 -7.18 12.06 -26.06
N SER A 348 -8.37 11.58 -26.39
CA SER A 348 -9.47 12.41 -26.91
C SER A 348 -9.92 13.51 -25.94
N ASP A 349 -9.76 13.25 -24.64
CA ASP A 349 -10.19 14.16 -23.56
C ASP A 349 -9.02 14.97 -23.00
N ALA A 350 -7.89 15.02 -23.71
CA ALA A 350 -6.78 15.90 -23.36
C ALA A 350 -7.28 17.35 -23.30
N ASP A 351 -6.95 18.04 -22.21
CA ASP A 351 -7.38 19.41 -21.95
C ASP A 351 -6.50 20.39 -22.75
N PRO A 352 -7.02 21.04 -23.80
CA PRO A 352 -6.24 21.93 -24.65
C PRO A 352 -5.88 23.24 -23.96
N SER A 353 -6.46 23.53 -22.79
CA SER A 353 -6.11 24.71 -21.99
C SER A 353 -4.83 24.51 -21.16
N LEU A 354 -4.37 23.27 -21.02
CA LEU A 354 -3.12 22.96 -20.33
C LEU A 354 -1.94 23.09 -21.30
N ASP A 355 -0.95 23.88 -20.91
CA ASP A 355 0.32 24.03 -21.66
C ASP A 355 1.23 22.81 -21.43
N VAL A 356 0.81 21.66 -21.97
CA VAL A 356 1.57 20.40 -21.92
C VAL A 356 2.53 20.37 -23.12
N PRO A 357 3.85 20.42 -22.91
CA PRO A 357 4.82 20.32 -24.00
C PRO A 357 4.77 18.94 -24.66
N PRO A 358 5.13 18.84 -25.95
CA PRO A 358 5.26 17.55 -26.60
C PRO A 358 6.37 16.71 -25.93
N ALA A 359 6.22 15.39 -25.93
CA ALA A 359 7.18 14.48 -25.30
C ALA A 359 8.64 14.70 -25.76
N SER A 360 8.84 15.05 -27.04
CA SER A 360 10.15 15.32 -27.63
C SER A 360 10.85 16.58 -27.10
N ALA A 361 10.12 17.49 -26.44
CA ALA A 361 10.70 18.65 -25.76
C ALA A 361 11.14 18.33 -24.33
N VAL A 362 10.71 17.20 -23.77
CA VAL A 362 10.94 16.82 -22.36
C VAL A 362 11.95 15.67 -22.24
N PHE A 363 11.93 14.73 -23.19
CA PHE A 363 12.73 13.51 -23.14
C PHE A 363 13.70 13.41 -24.32
N ALA A 364 14.81 12.71 -24.10
CA ALA A 364 15.80 12.43 -25.15
C ALA A 364 15.18 11.55 -26.25
N ALA A 365 15.67 11.71 -27.48
CA ALA A 365 15.08 11.04 -28.64
C ALA A 365 15.14 9.50 -28.56
N ASP A 366 16.22 8.94 -28.03
CA ASP A 366 16.41 7.50 -27.87
C ASP A 366 15.52 6.90 -26.77
N GLU A 367 15.29 7.65 -25.69
CA GLU A 367 14.35 7.28 -24.63
C GLU A 367 12.92 7.30 -25.16
N LEU A 368 12.57 8.35 -25.89
CA LEU A 368 11.24 8.50 -26.47
C LEU A 368 10.93 7.41 -27.49
N GLU A 369 11.89 7.02 -28.32
CA GLU A 369 11.70 5.96 -29.31
C GLU A 369 11.44 4.61 -28.66
N ARG A 370 12.24 4.23 -27.65
CA ARG A 370 11.99 3.00 -26.87
C ARG A 370 10.61 2.99 -26.21
N ALA A 371 10.19 4.14 -25.68
CA ALA A 371 8.89 4.26 -25.04
C ALA A 371 7.72 4.18 -26.04
N LYS A 372 7.89 4.65 -27.28
CA LYS A 372 6.91 4.47 -28.35
C LYS A 372 6.76 2.99 -28.70
N ASP A 373 7.86 2.28 -28.92
CA ASP A 373 7.83 0.85 -29.26
C ASP A 373 7.09 0.03 -28.21
N GLU A 374 7.41 0.23 -26.93
CA GLU A 374 6.73 -0.44 -25.82
C GLU A 374 5.26 -0.01 -25.70
N TRP A 375 4.95 1.27 -25.90
CA TRP A 375 3.58 1.78 -25.85
C TRP A 375 2.70 1.22 -26.98
N GLU A 376 3.22 1.18 -28.21
CA GLU A 376 2.54 0.60 -29.36
C GLU A 376 2.32 -0.91 -29.16
N GLY A 377 3.33 -1.62 -28.63
CA GLY A 377 3.21 -3.02 -28.25
C GLY A 377 2.09 -3.26 -27.24
N ARG A 378 1.99 -2.42 -26.21
CA ARG A 378 0.91 -2.49 -25.21
C ARG A 378 -0.47 -2.22 -25.80
N LEU A 379 -0.61 -1.17 -26.61
CA LEU A 379 -1.87 -0.88 -27.30
C LEU A 379 -2.29 -2.03 -28.23
N ALA A 380 -1.33 -2.64 -28.93
CA ALA A 380 -1.60 -3.80 -29.79
C ALA A 380 -2.06 -5.03 -28.99
N GLY A 381 -1.54 -5.22 -27.77
CA GLY A 381 -1.93 -6.30 -26.85
C GLY A 381 -3.32 -6.14 -26.22
N VAL A 382 -3.96 -4.98 -26.40
CA VAL A 382 -5.27 -4.67 -25.81
C VAL A 382 -6.35 -4.58 -26.91
N PRO A 383 -7.54 -5.19 -26.70
CA PRO A 383 -8.67 -5.06 -27.62
C PRO A 383 -9.00 -3.60 -27.95
N THR A 384 -9.35 -3.31 -29.20
CA THR A 384 -9.55 -1.95 -29.70
C THR A 384 -10.52 -1.15 -28.84
N GLU A 385 -11.60 -1.78 -28.38
CA GLU A 385 -12.61 -1.20 -27.50
C GLU A 385 -12.11 -0.81 -26.10
N HIS A 386 -11.04 -1.46 -25.62
CA HIS A 386 -10.44 -1.16 -24.32
C HIS A 386 -9.33 -0.08 -24.41
N ARG A 387 -8.76 0.15 -25.60
CA ARG A 387 -7.64 1.09 -25.80
C ARG A 387 -7.90 2.50 -25.28
N PRO A 388 -9.09 3.12 -25.44
CA PRO A 388 -9.35 4.44 -24.86
C PRO A 388 -9.15 4.50 -23.34
N TYR A 389 -9.49 3.43 -22.63
CA TYR A 389 -9.30 3.33 -21.17
C TYR A 389 -7.86 3.05 -20.77
N LEU A 390 -7.09 2.36 -21.63
CA LEU A 390 -5.65 2.24 -21.44
C LEU A 390 -4.96 3.60 -21.65
N ILE A 391 -5.33 4.33 -22.71
CA ILE A 391 -4.82 5.69 -22.98
C ILE A 391 -5.14 6.61 -21.80
N GLN A 392 -6.41 6.62 -21.34
CA GLN A 392 -6.85 7.39 -20.19
C GLN A 392 -5.97 7.14 -18.95
N GLN A 393 -5.68 5.87 -18.62
CA GLN A 393 -4.85 5.50 -17.47
C GLN A 393 -3.49 6.20 -17.42
N TYR A 394 -2.82 6.29 -18.57
CA TYR A 394 -1.49 6.90 -18.69
C TYR A 394 -1.55 8.42 -18.96
N ALA A 395 -2.66 8.92 -19.50
CA ALA A 395 -2.85 10.34 -19.79
C ALA A 395 -3.31 11.14 -18.56
N THR A 396 -4.17 10.58 -17.70
CA THR A 396 -4.71 11.26 -16.51
C THR A 396 -3.64 11.83 -15.57
N PRO A 397 -2.51 11.13 -15.31
CA PRO A 397 -1.45 11.70 -14.47
C PRO A 397 -0.84 12.99 -15.05
N VAL A 398 -0.73 13.09 -16.38
CA VAL A 398 -0.29 14.33 -17.06
C VAL A 398 -1.29 15.44 -16.79
N ARG A 399 -2.58 15.22 -17.11
CA ARG A 399 -3.65 16.19 -16.87
C ARG A 399 -3.62 16.67 -15.42
N ASN A 400 -3.61 15.75 -14.47
CA ASN A 400 -3.68 16.07 -13.05
C ASN A 400 -2.45 16.88 -12.58
N GLN A 401 -1.23 16.46 -12.95
CA GLN A 401 -0.03 17.20 -12.57
C GLN A 401 0.00 18.61 -13.17
N TYR A 402 -0.39 18.78 -14.43
CA TYR A 402 -0.39 20.10 -15.08
C TYR A 402 -1.49 21.02 -14.52
N ARG A 403 -2.66 20.47 -14.13
CA ARG A 403 -3.68 21.23 -13.39
C ARG A 403 -3.16 21.70 -12.03
N VAL A 404 -2.48 20.83 -11.27
CA VAL A 404 -1.83 21.22 -10.00
C VAL A 404 -0.82 22.34 -10.21
N LYS A 405 0.08 22.20 -11.20
CA LYS A 405 1.09 23.21 -11.53
C LYS A 405 0.48 24.56 -11.93
N ALA A 406 -0.65 24.53 -12.64
CA ALA A 406 -1.39 25.72 -13.04
C ALA A 406 -2.30 26.30 -11.93
N GLY A 407 -2.37 25.68 -10.76
CA GLY A 407 -3.28 26.08 -9.68
C GLY A 407 -4.76 25.92 -10.04
N LEU A 408 -5.07 25.04 -11.00
CA LEU A 408 -6.44 24.75 -11.42
C LEU A 408 -7.08 23.74 -10.48
N ALA A 409 -8.40 23.83 -10.31
CA ALA A 409 -9.15 22.82 -9.60
C ALA A 409 -8.96 21.47 -10.28
N LEU A 410 -8.59 20.45 -9.51
CA LEU A 410 -8.32 19.13 -10.04
C LEU A 410 -9.57 18.45 -10.58
#